data_AF-A0AA39WYI3-F1
#
_entry.id   AF-A0AA39WYI3-F1
#
_cell.length_a   1.000
_cell.length_b   1.000
_cell.length_c   1.000
_cell.angle_alpha   90.00
_cell.angle_beta   90.00
_cell.angle_gamma   90.00
#
_symmetry.space_group_name_H-M   'P 1'
#
loop_
_entity.id
_entity.type
_entity.pdbx_description
1 polymer ?
#
loop_
_entity_poly.entity_id
_entity_poly.type
_entity_poly.pdbx_seq_one_letter_code
_entity_poly.pdbx_strand_id
1 'polypeptide(L)'
;PLGRNRCGDCFLDGKASDASPSVSDCQKIIRSIEGDGHAEWTRRITGQREILSFGSCQFGIESTGKVGSAVKFGVGGQDVIDIVNEAITKFGGCGKVDASGVMPCV
;
A
#
# COMPACT_ATOMS: atom_id res chain seq x y z
N PRO A 1 10.40 16.46 6.12
CA PRO A 1 9.16 16.20 6.89
C PRO A 1 8.87 14.69 6.87
N LEU A 2 8.56 14.08 8.02
CA LEU A 2 8.13 12.68 8.09
C LEU A 2 6.76 12.57 7.41
N GLY A 3 6.50 11.47 6.68
CA GLY A 3 5.26 11.32 5.92
C GLY A 3 4.03 11.28 6.83
N ARG A 4 2.84 11.54 6.27
CA ARG A 4 1.59 11.42 7.03
C ARG A 4 1.29 9.95 7.30
N ASN A 5 0.95 9.62 8.54
CA ASN A 5 0.37 8.34 8.94
C ASN A 5 -1.10 8.60 9.35
N ARG A 6 -2.03 7.92 8.69
CA ARG A 6 -3.49 8.09 8.80
C ARG A 6 -4.17 6.80 9.24
N CYS A 7 -3.43 5.70 9.35
CA CYS A 7 -3.99 4.38 9.51
C CYS A 7 -3.33 3.57 10.63
N GLY A 8 -4.11 2.71 11.28
CA GLY A 8 -3.63 1.83 12.35
C GLY A 8 -2.91 0.58 11.84
N ASP A 9 -2.58 -0.31 12.78
CA ASP A 9 -1.87 -1.56 12.50
C ASP A 9 -2.52 -2.38 11.38
N CYS A 10 -1.68 -2.92 10.50
CA CYS A 10 -2.08 -3.61 9.29
C CYS A 10 -2.10 -5.13 9.49
N PHE A 11 -3.21 -5.79 9.16
CA PHE A 11 -3.25 -7.24 9.06
C PHE A 11 -2.96 -7.66 7.63
N LEU A 12 -1.73 -8.12 7.37
CA LEU A 12 -1.26 -8.53 6.05
C LEU A 12 -1.30 -10.06 5.88
N ASP A 13 -1.84 -10.51 4.75
CA ASP A 13 -1.78 -11.87 4.22
C ASP A 13 -1.09 -11.84 2.85
N GLY A 14 -0.12 -12.71 2.61
CA GLY A 14 0.71 -12.63 1.42
C GLY A 14 1.43 -13.92 1.06
N LYS A 15 1.71 -14.09 -0.23
CA LYS A 15 2.50 -15.21 -0.76
C LYS A 15 3.22 -14.78 -2.04
N ALA A 16 4.55 -14.74 -1.99
CA ALA A 16 5.35 -14.50 -3.19
C ALA A 16 5.20 -15.64 -4.21
N SER A 17 5.05 -15.26 -5.47
CA SER A 17 5.05 -16.13 -6.66
C SER A 17 5.93 -15.51 -7.75
N ASP A 18 6.24 -16.26 -8.81
CA ASP A 18 7.04 -15.72 -9.92
C ASP A 18 6.33 -14.56 -10.66
N ALA A 19 4.99 -14.55 -10.63
CA ALA A 19 4.16 -13.48 -11.16
C ALA A 19 4.12 -12.24 -10.25
N SER A 20 4.62 -12.35 -9.01
CA SER A 20 4.58 -11.26 -8.04
C SER A 20 5.53 -10.11 -8.43
N PRO A 21 5.24 -8.88 -7.96
CA PRO A 21 6.14 -7.74 -8.06
C PRO A 21 7.55 -8.01 -7.59
N SER A 22 8.52 -7.32 -8.18
CA SER A 22 9.88 -7.25 -7.65
C SER A 22 9.95 -6.40 -6.38
N VAL A 23 10.61 -6.92 -5.34
CA VAL A 23 10.91 -6.17 -4.10
C VAL A 23 11.64 -4.86 -4.43
N SER A 24 12.55 -4.88 -5.42
CA SER A 24 13.30 -3.68 -5.81
C SER A 24 12.41 -2.59 -6.40
N ASP A 25 11.36 -2.97 -7.14
CA ASP A 25 10.42 -1.99 -7.68
C ASP A 25 9.54 -1.41 -6.56
N CYS A 26 9.12 -2.23 -5.60
CA CYS A 26 8.39 -1.74 -4.43
C CYS A 26 9.23 -0.80 -3.56
N GLN A 27 10.53 -1.05 -3.43
CA GLN A 27 11.46 -0.12 -2.76
C GLN A 27 11.60 1.22 -3.50
N LYS A 28 11.43 1.25 -4.84
CA LYS A 28 11.44 2.52 -5.59
C LYS A 28 10.16 3.33 -5.35
N ILE A 29 9.00 2.69 -5.15
CA ILE A 29 7.79 3.38 -4.69
C ILE A 29 8.06 4.08 -3.37
N ILE A 30 8.63 3.36 -2.39
CA ILE A 30 9.02 3.93 -1.09
C ILE A 30 9.89 5.18 -1.31
N ARG A 31 10.96 5.07 -2.09
CA ARG A 31 11.88 6.19 -2.36
C ARG A 31 11.23 7.39 -3.08
N SER A 32 10.18 7.16 -3.85
CA SER A 32 9.45 8.23 -4.53
C SER A 32 8.57 9.06 -3.59
N ILE A 33 8.24 8.48 -2.43
CA ILE A 33 7.36 9.07 -1.41
C ILE A 33 8.20 9.54 -0.21
N GLU A 34 9.33 8.88 0.07
CA GLU A 34 10.27 9.26 1.12
C GLU A 34 10.72 10.72 0.94
N GLY A 35 10.40 11.54 1.95
CA GLY A 35 10.71 12.96 1.95
C GLY A 35 9.58 13.88 1.45
N ASP A 36 8.55 13.33 0.80
CA ASP A 36 7.34 14.07 0.45
C ASP A 36 6.34 14.05 1.63
N GLY A 37 6.41 15.09 2.47
CA GLY A 37 5.48 15.29 3.59
C GLY A 37 4.04 15.62 3.18
N HIS A 38 3.77 15.80 1.89
CA HIS A 38 2.45 16.09 1.33
C HIS A 38 1.82 14.89 0.62
N ALA A 39 2.55 13.79 0.47
CA ALA A 39 2.02 12.56 -0.10
C ALA A 39 0.84 12.06 0.74
N GLU A 40 -0.35 12.17 0.17
CA GLU A 40 -1.60 11.69 0.77
C GLU A 40 -2.61 11.37 -0.33
N TRP A 41 -3.22 10.19 -0.22
CA TRP A 41 -4.29 9.73 -1.08
C TRP A 41 -5.59 9.69 -0.29
N THR A 42 -6.31 10.81 -0.26
CA THR A 42 -7.65 10.91 0.32
C THR A 42 -8.71 10.88 -0.79
N ARG A 43 -9.45 9.78 -0.93
CA ARG A 43 -10.51 9.65 -1.95
C ARG A 43 -11.66 8.78 -1.44
N ARG A 44 -12.85 9.03 -2.03
CA ARG A 44 -13.99 8.12 -1.91
C ARG A 44 -13.85 7.04 -2.98
N ILE A 45 -13.81 5.79 -2.58
CA ILE A 45 -13.74 4.63 -3.48
C ILE A 45 -14.95 3.72 -3.25
N THR A 46 -15.46 3.11 -4.32
CA THR A 46 -16.57 2.15 -4.29
C THR A 46 -16.13 0.71 -4.59
N GLY A 47 -14.82 0.48 -4.78
CA GLY A 47 -14.20 -0.80 -5.13
C GLY A 47 -12.67 -0.66 -5.14
N GLN A 48 -11.96 -1.66 -5.69
CA GLN A 48 -10.50 -1.65 -5.82
C GLN A 48 -10.01 -0.52 -6.72
N ARG A 49 -8.92 0.14 -6.33
CA ARG A 49 -8.24 1.14 -7.13
C ARG A 49 -6.75 1.18 -6.87
N GLU A 50 -5.97 1.26 -7.94
CA GLU A 50 -4.54 1.55 -7.88
C GLU A 50 -4.31 3.02 -7.47
N ILE A 51 -3.39 3.25 -6.53
CA ILE A 51 -2.98 4.59 -6.10
C ILE A 51 -1.53 4.90 -6.43
N LEU A 52 -0.69 3.88 -6.54
CA LEU A 52 0.73 3.99 -6.85
C LEU A 52 1.15 2.79 -7.68
N SER A 53 2.01 3.05 -8.66
CA SER A 53 2.67 2.00 -9.42
C SER A 53 4.07 2.44 -9.82
N PHE A 54 5.00 1.49 -9.77
CA PHE A 54 6.34 1.66 -10.29
C PHE A 54 6.85 0.32 -10.79
N GLY A 55 7.21 0.23 -12.08
CA GLY A 55 7.69 -1.01 -12.69
C GLY A 55 6.67 -2.13 -12.52
N SER A 56 7.06 -3.21 -11.84
CA SER A 56 6.18 -4.35 -11.51
C SER A 56 5.42 -4.20 -10.18
N CYS A 57 5.72 -3.18 -9.38
CA CYS A 57 5.04 -2.97 -8.10
C CYS A 57 3.80 -2.09 -8.28
N GLN A 58 2.67 -2.57 -7.80
CA GLN A 58 1.39 -1.87 -7.81
C GLN A 58 0.85 -1.86 -6.39
N PHE A 59 0.45 -0.69 -5.91
CA PHE A 59 -0.19 -0.54 -4.62
C PHE A 59 -1.62 -0.04 -4.85
N GLY A 60 -2.58 -0.84 -4.42
CA GLY A 60 -3.99 -0.55 -4.53
C GLY A 60 -4.68 -0.52 -3.17
N ILE A 61 -5.79 0.20 -3.11
CA ILE A 61 -6.71 0.20 -1.98
C ILE A 61 -8.07 -0.32 -2.44
N GLU A 62 -8.75 -1.04 -1.57
CA GLU A 62 -10.07 -1.57 -1.84
C GLU A 62 -11.05 -1.19 -0.72
N SER A 63 -12.28 -0.86 -1.10
CA SER A 63 -13.36 -0.61 -0.13
C SER A 63 -13.88 -1.95 0.40
N THR A 64 -13.77 -2.17 1.70
CA THR A 64 -14.44 -3.28 2.40
C THR A 64 -15.93 -3.01 2.68
N GLY A 65 -16.44 -1.83 2.29
CA GLY A 65 -17.83 -1.43 2.46
C GLY A 65 -18.79 -2.18 1.53
N LYS A 66 -20.09 -2.14 1.84
CA LYS A 66 -21.15 -2.70 0.96
C LYS A 66 -21.04 -2.13 -0.45
N VAL A 67 -21.23 -2.98 -1.46
CA VAL A 67 -21.28 -2.60 -2.88
C VAL A 67 -22.17 -1.35 -3.06
N GLY A 68 -21.61 -0.29 -3.64
CA GLY A 68 -22.29 0.99 -3.86
C GLY A 68 -22.13 2.04 -2.75
N SER A 69 -21.52 1.70 -1.61
CA SER A 69 -21.19 2.67 -0.56
C SER A 69 -19.77 3.20 -0.76
N ALA A 70 -19.66 4.49 -1.08
CA ALA A 70 -18.36 5.12 -1.23
C ALA A 70 -17.73 5.39 0.14
N VAL A 71 -16.71 4.62 0.51
CA VAL A 71 -15.95 4.80 1.75
C VAL A 71 -14.85 5.83 1.49
N LYS A 72 -14.73 6.82 2.37
CA LYS A 72 -13.62 7.77 2.32
C LYS A 72 -12.41 7.09 2.95
N PHE A 73 -11.39 6.85 2.13
CA PHE A 73 -10.10 6.36 2.58
C PHE A 73 -9.10 7.52 2.59
N GLY A 74 -8.20 7.55 3.57
CA GLY A 74 -7.03 8.43 3.59
C GLY A 74 -5.79 7.60 3.88
N VAL A 75 -4.96 7.34 2.86
CA VAL A 75 -3.61 6.79 3.04
C VAL A 75 -2.63 7.95 3.00
N GLY A 76 -1.77 8.11 3.99
CA GLY A 76 -0.63 9.01 3.91
C GLY A 76 0.62 8.32 3.36
N GLY A 77 1.61 9.12 2.95
CA GLY A 77 2.88 8.62 2.42
C GLY A 77 3.61 7.68 3.39
N GLN A 78 3.55 7.95 4.69
CA GLN A 78 4.19 7.10 5.69
C GLN A 78 3.45 5.76 5.82
N ASP A 79 2.12 5.75 5.75
CA ASP A 79 1.36 4.49 5.78
C ASP A 79 1.82 3.58 4.62
N VAL A 80 1.90 4.11 3.40
CA VAL A 80 2.40 3.33 2.25
C VAL A 80 3.80 2.78 2.50
N ILE A 81 4.70 3.62 3.01
CA ILE A 81 6.09 3.24 3.29
C ILE A 81 6.12 2.10 4.32
N ASP A 82 5.36 2.22 5.40
CA ASP A 82 5.32 1.25 6.48
C ASP A 82 4.75 -0.10 5.99
N ILE A 83 3.63 -0.08 5.25
CA ILE A 83 2.99 -1.28 4.70
C ILE A 83 3.91 -2.01 3.73
N VAL A 84 4.53 -1.28 2.80
CA VAL A 84 5.38 -1.88 1.78
C VAL A 84 6.62 -2.49 2.43
N ASN A 85 7.22 -1.80 3.41
CA ASN A 85 8.34 -2.35 4.18
C ASN A 85 7.94 -3.60 4.98
N GLU A 86 6.78 -3.58 5.63
CA GLU A 86 6.27 -4.71 6.39
C GLU A 86 5.96 -5.91 5.48
N ALA A 87 5.34 -5.68 4.32
CA ALA A 87 5.07 -6.69 3.31
C ALA A 87 6.35 -7.32 2.76
N ILE A 88 7.38 -6.51 2.45
CA ILE A 88 8.69 -7.01 2.04
C ILE A 88 9.34 -7.84 3.15
N THR A 89 9.26 -7.37 4.40
CA THR A 89 9.85 -8.07 5.55
C THR A 89 9.19 -9.42 5.80
N LYS A 90 7.86 -9.49 5.68
CA LYS A 90 7.09 -10.72 5.93
C LYS A 90 7.07 -11.68 4.74
N PHE A 91 7.01 -11.17 3.52
CA PHE A 91 6.69 -11.95 2.32
C PHE A 91 7.68 -11.78 1.16
N GLY A 92 8.73 -10.97 1.30
CA GLY A 92 9.73 -10.63 0.26
C GLY A 92 10.69 -11.74 -0.17
N GLY A 93 10.24 -13.00 -0.21
CA GLY A 93 11.06 -14.16 -0.57
C GLY A 93 11.49 -14.15 -2.05
N CYS A 94 12.71 -14.60 -2.34
CA CYS A 94 13.27 -14.67 -3.70
C CYS A 94 13.26 -13.33 -4.48
N GLY A 95 13.26 -12.20 -3.78
CA GLY A 95 13.21 -10.87 -4.40
C GLY A 95 11.84 -10.49 -4.98
N LYS A 96 10.79 -11.23 -4.61
CA LYS A 96 9.40 -11.02 -5.02
C LYS A 96 8.51 -10.76 -3.81
N VAL A 97 7.47 -9.96 -3.96
CA VAL A 97 6.53 -9.66 -2.86
C VAL A 97 5.12 -9.48 -3.39
N ASP A 98 4.16 -10.13 -2.75
CA ASP A 98 2.73 -9.92 -2.95
C ASP A 98 2.05 -10.05 -1.58
N ALA A 99 1.31 -9.01 -1.20
CA ALA A 99 0.61 -8.95 0.06
C ALA A 99 -0.67 -8.13 -0.10
N SER A 100 -1.71 -8.55 0.59
CA SER A 100 -2.98 -7.85 0.73
C SER A 100 -3.35 -7.80 2.20
N GLY A 101 -4.22 -6.87 2.61
CA GLY A 101 -4.55 -6.77 4.02
C GLY A 101 -5.66 -5.80 4.32
N VAL A 102 -6.13 -5.85 5.56
CA VAL A 102 -7.13 -4.91 6.09
C VAL A 102 -6.47 -3.98 7.07
N MET A 103 -6.80 -2.70 6.93
CA MET A 103 -6.24 -1.63 7.72
C MET A 103 -7.32 -0.63 8.09
N PRO A 104 -7.52 -0.35 9.39
CA PRO A 104 -8.45 0.67 9.83
C PRO A 104 -7.80 2.06 9.65
N CYS A 105 -8.39 2.90 8.81
CA CYS A 105 -7.99 4.29 8.63
C CYS A 105 -9.06 5.23 9.17
N VAL A 106 -8.63 6.35 9.78
CA VAL A 106 -9.50 7.32 10.47
C VAL A 106 -9.62 8.66 9.75
#